data_AF-Q9KC20-F1
#
_entry.id   AF-Q9KC20-F1
#
_cell.length_a   1.000
_cell.length_b   1.000
_cell.length_c   1.000
_cell.angle_alpha   90.00
_cell.angle_beta   90.00
_cell.angle_gamma   90.00
#
_symmetry.space_group_name_H-M   'P 1'
#
loop_
_entity.id
_entity.type
_entity.pdbx_description
1 polymer ?
#
loop_
_entity_poly.entity_id
_entity_poly.type
_entity_poly.pdbx_seq_one_letter_code
_entity_poly.pdbx_strand_id
1 'polypeptide(L)'
;MNQAAMTKLRKNGTLSIGALFGLFSLLMMALSAFQIKQDELNMVTRGLYDPRAVAFTFEDLGQAIDWKEIDTDRPFTVFTNPDEPIRGFYYQRETYIPPMISGRFFKENDFYRGQKYIVVGQAIDQQTIDNWQQQGYRLLGIMGASYASAIDHLILVNLDAMEQGKPAAYYNEDGEPVASEIYVINSHDKLIVGDELHFNHHTVFRVNTIAREDVGVFRFLEFSLFQIIISVLSHVLIFSLTLLFSFYWLEKQRTECIILWHLGIQLRKPYSRYALTLFGLLSISYGLIGILTLSWMLIFNHNLQTIIFHTNNMLIGYLLMLLAISASISLGSWRVKKTIYRREGVKQ
;
A
#
# COMPACT_ATOMS: atom_id res chain seq x y z
N MET A 1 40.56 -0.96 3.33
CA MET A 1 40.26 0.36 3.93
C MET A 1 41.30 0.65 5.02
N ASN A 2 41.97 1.81 5.00
CA ASN A 2 43.15 2.08 5.84
C ASN A 2 42.76 2.33 7.31
N GLN A 3 43.49 1.76 8.29
CA GLN A 3 43.19 1.89 9.73
C GLN A 3 43.15 3.36 10.19
N ALA A 4 44.03 4.21 9.64
CA ALA A 4 44.06 5.65 9.92
C ALA A 4 42.78 6.40 9.47
N ALA A 5 42.08 5.89 8.45
CA ALA A 5 40.80 6.45 8.02
C ALA A 5 39.66 6.07 9.00
N MET A 6 39.65 4.82 9.49
CA MET A 6 38.66 4.37 10.47
C MET A 6 38.78 5.09 11.81
N THR A 7 39.99 5.30 12.33
CA THR A 7 40.19 6.04 13.59
C THR A 7 39.75 7.50 13.46
N LYS A 8 39.99 8.15 12.31
CA LYS A 8 39.51 9.52 12.03
C LYS A 8 37.98 9.61 11.95
N LEU A 9 37.32 8.68 11.26
CA LEU A 9 35.86 8.61 11.17
C LEU A 9 35.19 8.36 12.54
N ARG A 10 35.80 7.51 13.37
CA ARG A 10 35.33 7.23 14.74
C ARG A 10 35.48 8.45 15.65
N LYS A 11 36.62 9.17 15.57
CA LYS A 11 36.89 10.35 16.41
C LYS A 11 35.93 11.53 16.12
N ASN A 12 35.50 11.68 14.86
CA ASN A 12 34.63 12.78 14.43
C ASN A 12 33.12 12.50 14.63
N GLY A 13 32.73 11.32 15.12
CA GLY A 13 31.33 10.92 15.30
C GLY A 13 30.57 10.64 13.98
N THR A 14 31.26 10.66 12.84
CA THR A 14 30.71 10.44 11.50
C THR A 14 30.12 9.04 11.35
N LEU A 15 30.75 8.03 11.97
CA LEU A 15 30.25 6.65 11.96
C LEU A 15 28.94 6.52 12.76
N SER A 16 28.80 7.25 13.87
CA SER A 16 27.59 7.23 14.71
C SER A 16 26.38 7.83 13.99
N ILE A 17 26.54 8.94 13.26
CA ILE A 17 25.43 9.53 12.49
C ILE A 17 25.06 8.68 11.26
N GLY A 18 26.04 8.06 10.59
CA GLY A 18 25.76 7.08 9.53
C GLY A 18 24.96 5.87 10.01
N ALA A 19 25.30 5.34 11.21
CA ALA A 19 24.55 4.26 11.85
C ALA A 19 23.12 4.68 12.24
N LEU A 20 22.93 5.91 12.76
CA LEU A 20 21.60 6.45 13.06
C LEU A 20 20.74 6.59 11.79
N PHE A 21 21.30 7.06 10.67
CA PHE A 21 20.58 7.09 9.39
C PHE A 21 20.23 5.68 8.90
N GLY A 22 21.09 4.68 9.14
CA GLY A 22 20.77 3.27 8.90
C GLY A 22 19.56 2.81 9.73
N LEU A 23 19.55 3.10 11.04
CA LEU A 23 18.44 2.77 11.93
C LEU A 23 17.12 3.46 11.52
N PHE A 24 17.15 4.74 11.13
CA PHE A 24 15.94 5.43 10.65
C PHE A 24 15.43 4.87 9.32
N SER A 25 16.34 4.41 8.45
CA SER A 25 15.99 3.75 7.19
C SER A 25 15.35 2.36 7.45
N LEU A 26 15.87 1.60 8.42
CA LEU A 26 15.23 0.35 8.88
C LEU A 26 13.86 0.60 9.51
N LEU A 27 13.67 1.73 10.21
CA LEU A 27 12.37 2.09 10.79
C LEU A 27 11.35 2.46 9.70
N MET A 28 11.77 3.15 8.63
CA MET A 28 10.91 3.37 7.45
C MET A 28 10.53 2.06 6.76
N MET A 29 11.47 1.12 6.59
CA MET A 29 11.19 -0.23 6.09
C MET A 29 10.14 -0.94 6.96
N ALA A 30 10.33 -0.94 8.28
CA ALA A 30 9.41 -1.60 9.22
C ALA A 30 8.00 -0.96 9.19
N LEU A 31 7.92 0.37 9.15
CA LEU A 31 6.65 1.10 9.00
C LEU A 31 5.93 0.73 7.71
N SER A 32 6.64 0.70 6.58
CA SER A 32 6.04 0.30 5.30
C SER A 32 5.60 -1.16 5.29
N ALA A 33 6.38 -2.08 5.86
CA ALA A 33 6.00 -3.50 5.94
C ALA A 33 4.78 -3.70 6.85
N PHE A 34 4.69 -2.93 7.95
CA PHE A 34 3.53 -2.90 8.82
C PHE A 34 2.27 -2.40 8.09
N GLN A 35 2.35 -1.27 7.37
CA GLN A 35 1.22 -0.75 6.59
C GLN A 35 0.73 -1.76 5.55
N ILE A 36 1.64 -2.39 4.80
CA ILE A 36 1.31 -3.43 3.82
C ILE A 36 0.58 -4.62 4.46
N LYS A 37 1.06 -5.11 5.60
CA LYS A 37 0.41 -6.23 6.30
C LYS A 37 -0.90 -5.84 6.95
N GLN A 38 -1.05 -4.58 7.36
CA GLN A 38 -2.35 -4.06 7.78
C GLN A 38 -3.32 -4.05 6.59
N ASP A 39 -2.96 -3.46 5.46
CA ASP A 39 -3.82 -3.38 4.27
C ASP A 39 -4.23 -4.78 3.74
N GLU A 40 -3.30 -5.74 3.74
CA GLU A 40 -3.57 -7.16 3.48
C GLU A 40 -4.60 -7.73 4.46
N LEU A 41 -4.38 -7.58 5.77
CA LEU A 41 -5.29 -8.06 6.82
C LEU A 41 -6.69 -7.44 6.69
N ASN A 42 -6.78 -6.17 6.30
CA ASN A 42 -8.04 -5.45 6.12
C ASN A 42 -8.86 -6.09 4.99
N MET A 43 -8.27 -6.32 3.81
CA MET A 43 -8.94 -6.95 2.68
C MET A 43 -9.28 -8.42 2.96
N VAL A 44 -8.36 -9.16 3.59
CA VAL A 44 -8.50 -10.60 3.88
C VAL A 44 -9.57 -10.86 4.94
N THR A 45 -9.61 -10.09 6.03
CA THR A 45 -10.65 -10.22 7.08
C THR A 45 -12.04 -9.78 6.60
N ARG A 46 -12.09 -8.94 5.56
CA ARG A 46 -13.34 -8.52 4.90
C ARG A 46 -13.77 -9.40 3.73
N GLY A 47 -13.10 -10.54 3.49
CA GLY A 47 -13.46 -11.42 2.39
C GLY A 47 -13.40 -10.73 1.02
N LEU A 48 -12.37 -9.88 0.84
CA LEU A 48 -12.04 -9.10 -0.36
C LEU A 48 -12.86 -7.81 -0.61
N TYR A 49 -13.70 -7.37 0.33
CA TYR A 49 -14.41 -6.08 0.22
C TYR A 49 -13.56 -4.88 0.65
N ASP A 50 -13.57 -3.81 -0.16
CA ASP A 50 -12.98 -2.50 0.19
C ASP A 50 -13.78 -1.87 1.35
N PRO A 51 -13.16 -1.11 2.27
CA PRO A 51 -13.87 -0.29 3.25
C PRO A 51 -14.98 0.64 2.71
N ARG A 52 -14.97 0.96 1.42
CA ARG A 52 -15.96 1.81 0.74
C ARG A 52 -16.81 1.03 -0.27
N ALA A 53 -16.79 -0.31 -0.19
CA ALA A 53 -17.61 -1.16 -1.03
C ALA A 53 -19.09 -0.85 -0.83
N VAL A 54 -19.84 -0.69 -1.92
CA VAL A 54 -21.28 -0.44 -1.88
C VAL A 54 -22.02 -1.73 -2.21
N ALA A 55 -22.90 -2.17 -1.30
CA ALA A 55 -23.87 -3.23 -1.58
C ALA A 55 -25.12 -2.62 -2.20
N PHE A 56 -25.72 -3.29 -3.18
CA PHE A 56 -26.92 -2.81 -3.85
C PHE A 56 -27.70 -3.95 -4.51
N THR A 57 -28.98 -3.71 -4.77
CA THR A 57 -29.85 -4.54 -5.62
C THR A 57 -30.25 -3.72 -6.85
N PHE A 58 -30.71 -4.36 -7.91
CA PHE A 58 -31.38 -3.66 -9.02
C PHE A 58 -32.89 -3.58 -8.77
N GLU A 59 -33.55 -2.50 -9.20
CA GLU A 59 -35.01 -2.36 -9.04
C GLU A 59 -35.80 -3.22 -10.03
N ASP A 60 -35.31 -3.32 -11.27
CA ASP A 60 -35.94 -4.08 -12.35
C ASP A 60 -34.84 -4.68 -13.24
N LEU A 61 -34.63 -5.99 -13.11
CA LEU A 61 -33.50 -6.71 -13.70
C LEU A 61 -33.97 -7.61 -14.86
N GLY A 62 -34.63 -7.00 -15.85
CA GLY A 62 -35.22 -7.69 -16.99
C GLY A 62 -34.24 -8.24 -18.05
N GLN A 63 -32.93 -8.04 -17.90
CA GLN A 63 -31.89 -8.48 -18.84
C GLN A 63 -30.59 -8.84 -18.10
N ALA A 64 -29.76 -9.72 -18.68
CA ALA A 64 -28.43 -10.00 -18.14
C ALA A 64 -27.50 -8.77 -18.27
N ILE A 65 -26.66 -8.55 -17.26
CA ILE A 65 -25.76 -7.39 -17.18
C ILE A 65 -24.39 -7.75 -17.76
N ASP A 66 -23.93 -7.04 -18.79
CA ASP A 66 -22.51 -7.07 -19.15
C ASP A 66 -21.75 -6.04 -18.30
N TRP A 67 -21.09 -6.54 -17.26
CA TRP A 67 -20.29 -5.75 -16.32
C TRP A 67 -19.09 -5.06 -16.97
N LYS A 68 -18.70 -5.42 -18.21
CA LYS A 68 -17.70 -4.66 -18.99
C LYS A 68 -18.23 -3.31 -19.49
N GLU A 69 -19.54 -3.17 -19.61
CA GLU A 69 -20.20 -2.00 -20.19
C GLU A 69 -20.43 -0.88 -19.18
N ILE A 70 -20.02 -1.04 -17.90
CA ILE A 70 -20.08 0.05 -16.91
C ILE A 70 -19.31 1.25 -17.45
N ASP A 71 -19.96 2.41 -17.41
CA ASP A 71 -19.44 3.65 -17.98
C ASP A 71 -18.41 4.30 -17.04
N THR A 72 -17.20 3.74 -17.02
CA THR A 72 -16.15 4.24 -16.14
C THR A 72 -14.72 4.02 -16.65
N ASP A 73 -13.90 5.04 -16.41
CA ASP A 73 -12.44 4.96 -16.57
C ASP A 73 -11.71 4.49 -15.30
N ARG A 74 -12.44 4.10 -14.25
CA ARG A 74 -11.87 3.66 -12.98
C ARG A 74 -11.80 2.14 -12.87
N PRO A 75 -10.77 1.59 -12.21
CA PRO A 75 -10.81 0.21 -11.77
C PRO A 75 -11.99 -0.04 -10.82
N PHE A 76 -12.59 -1.22 -10.95
CA PHE A 76 -13.59 -1.71 -10.02
C PHE A 76 -13.61 -3.23 -9.97
N THR A 77 -14.28 -3.75 -8.96
CA THR A 77 -14.46 -5.19 -8.74
C THR A 77 -15.89 -5.43 -8.28
N VAL A 78 -16.58 -6.35 -8.93
CA VAL A 78 -17.97 -6.72 -8.63
C VAL A 78 -17.98 -8.13 -8.03
N PHE A 79 -18.75 -8.27 -6.97
CA PHE A 79 -19.08 -9.55 -6.36
C PHE A 79 -20.58 -9.75 -6.38
N THR A 80 -21.00 -11.01 -6.49
CA THR A 80 -22.40 -11.43 -6.38
C THR A 80 -22.51 -12.53 -5.32
N ASN A 81 -23.70 -12.71 -4.71
CA ASN A 81 -23.92 -13.55 -3.53
C ASN A 81 -22.93 -13.24 -2.36
N PRO A 82 -22.83 -11.99 -1.90
CA PRO A 82 -21.70 -11.50 -1.10
C PRO A 82 -21.59 -12.05 0.33
N ASP A 83 -22.62 -12.73 0.82
CA ASP A 83 -22.66 -13.36 2.14
C ASP A 83 -22.55 -14.90 2.06
N GLU A 84 -22.46 -15.47 0.84
CA GLU A 84 -22.27 -16.90 0.63
C GLU A 84 -20.78 -17.28 0.55
N PRO A 85 -20.44 -18.57 0.77
CA PRO A 85 -19.09 -19.10 0.52
C PRO A 85 -18.73 -19.11 -0.97
N ILE A 86 -19.71 -19.26 -1.85
CA ILE A 86 -19.54 -19.25 -3.31
C ILE A 86 -19.93 -17.86 -3.82
N ARG A 87 -19.02 -17.20 -4.54
CA ARG A 87 -19.23 -15.82 -5.02
C ARG A 87 -18.82 -15.70 -6.46
N GLY A 88 -19.69 -15.12 -7.28
CA GLY A 88 -19.30 -14.65 -8.61
C GLY A 88 -18.43 -13.41 -8.46
N PHE A 89 -17.40 -13.32 -9.29
CA PHE A 89 -16.34 -12.33 -9.22
C PHE A 89 -16.05 -11.79 -10.62
N TYR A 90 -15.98 -10.47 -10.75
CA TYR A 90 -15.53 -9.78 -11.95
C TYR A 90 -14.68 -8.57 -11.55
N TYR A 91 -13.69 -8.21 -12.37
CA TYR A 91 -12.97 -6.95 -12.21
C TYR A 91 -12.54 -6.38 -13.57
N GLN A 92 -12.43 -5.06 -13.62
CA GLN A 92 -11.91 -4.33 -14.78
C GLN A 92 -10.67 -3.53 -14.39
N ARG A 93 -9.65 -3.53 -15.25
CA ARG A 93 -8.31 -2.92 -15.07
C ARG A 93 -7.49 -3.50 -13.92
N GLU A 94 -7.92 -3.35 -12.66
CA GLU A 94 -7.11 -3.58 -11.46
C GLU A 94 -8.00 -4.01 -10.27
N THR A 95 -7.55 -5.01 -9.50
CA THR A 95 -8.20 -5.53 -8.28
C THR A 95 -7.13 -5.82 -7.23
N TYR A 96 -7.51 -5.90 -5.95
CA TYR A 96 -6.69 -6.58 -4.95
C TYR A 96 -6.55 -8.07 -5.30
N ILE A 97 -5.35 -8.60 -5.13
CA ILE A 97 -5.02 -10.02 -5.32
C ILE A 97 -4.71 -10.62 -3.94
N PRO A 98 -5.49 -11.61 -3.45
CA PRO A 98 -5.22 -12.25 -2.16
C PRO A 98 -3.92 -13.05 -2.18
N PRO A 99 -3.37 -13.40 -0.99
CA PRO A 99 -2.28 -14.36 -0.89
C PRO A 99 -2.63 -15.68 -1.61
N MET A 100 -1.76 -16.10 -2.53
CA MET A 100 -1.92 -17.33 -3.32
C MET A 100 -0.96 -18.40 -2.80
N ILE A 101 -1.46 -19.61 -2.59
CA ILE A 101 -0.67 -20.79 -2.21
C ILE A 101 -0.20 -21.54 -3.46
N SER A 102 -1.07 -21.63 -4.47
CA SER A 102 -0.75 -22.31 -5.73
C SER A 102 -1.51 -21.71 -6.91
N GLY A 103 -1.00 -21.92 -8.12
CA GLY A 103 -1.61 -21.43 -9.36
C GLY A 103 -1.57 -19.90 -9.46
N ARG A 104 -2.67 -19.30 -9.90
CA ARG A 104 -2.82 -17.85 -10.09
C ARG A 104 -4.23 -17.38 -9.74
N PHE A 105 -4.36 -16.10 -9.46
CA PHE A 105 -5.66 -15.43 -9.41
C PHE A 105 -6.23 -15.19 -10.82
N PHE A 106 -7.47 -14.71 -10.89
CA PHE A 106 -8.11 -14.27 -12.13
C PHE A 106 -7.30 -13.16 -12.83
N LYS A 107 -7.43 -13.12 -14.16
CA LYS A 107 -6.99 -12.02 -15.03
C LYS A 107 -8.22 -11.47 -15.75
N GLU A 108 -8.19 -10.19 -16.11
CA GLU A 108 -9.25 -9.51 -16.89
C GLU A 108 -9.62 -10.29 -18.18
N ASN A 109 -8.63 -10.96 -18.79
CA ASN A 109 -8.82 -11.82 -19.97
C ASN A 109 -9.44 -13.20 -19.70
N ASP A 110 -9.75 -13.54 -18.45
CA ASP A 110 -10.45 -14.80 -18.11
C ASP A 110 -11.98 -14.66 -18.19
N PHE A 111 -12.51 -13.42 -18.13
CA PHE A 111 -13.95 -13.14 -18.14
C PHE A 111 -14.51 -12.96 -19.55
N TYR A 112 -15.79 -13.33 -19.72
CA TYR A 112 -16.57 -13.17 -20.96
C TYR A 112 -15.91 -13.83 -22.17
N ARG A 113 -15.43 -15.06 -21.99
CA ARG A 113 -14.87 -15.92 -23.05
C ARG A 113 -15.58 -17.27 -23.17
N GLY A 114 -16.74 -17.43 -22.53
CA GLY A 114 -17.46 -18.70 -22.43
C GLY A 114 -16.64 -19.79 -21.72
N GLN A 115 -15.70 -19.39 -20.86
CA GLN A 115 -14.86 -20.27 -20.06
C GLN A 115 -15.34 -20.27 -18.61
N LYS A 116 -15.28 -21.43 -17.97
CA LYS A 116 -15.66 -21.62 -16.58
C LYS A 116 -14.40 -21.73 -15.73
N TYR A 117 -14.20 -20.81 -14.80
CA TYR A 117 -12.99 -20.69 -13.98
C TYR A 117 -13.33 -20.50 -12.49
N ILE A 118 -12.52 -21.11 -11.63
CA ILE A 118 -12.60 -20.93 -10.18
C ILE A 118 -11.24 -20.63 -9.54
N VAL A 119 -11.28 -19.89 -8.44
CA VAL A 119 -10.21 -19.76 -7.44
C VAL A 119 -10.80 -20.14 -6.09
N VAL A 120 -10.16 -21.07 -5.38
CA VAL A 120 -10.70 -21.65 -4.14
C VAL A 120 -9.83 -21.32 -2.94
N GLY A 121 -10.43 -21.18 -1.77
CA GLY A 121 -9.75 -21.03 -0.49
C GLY A 121 -9.05 -22.31 -0.05
N GLN A 122 -7.98 -22.17 0.72
CA GLN A 122 -7.13 -23.29 1.17
C GLN A 122 -7.81 -24.32 2.09
N ALA A 123 -8.93 -23.94 2.72
CA ALA A 123 -9.72 -24.81 3.59
C ALA A 123 -10.92 -25.45 2.88
N ILE A 124 -11.08 -25.22 1.56
CA ILE A 124 -11.99 -25.99 0.71
C ILE A 124 -11.39 -27.37 0.47
N ASP A 125 -12.19 -28.41 0.68
CA ASP A 125 -11.77 -29.80 0.53
C ASP A 125 -11.66 -30.23 -0.94
N GLN A 126 -10.80 -31.21 -1.21
CA GLN A 126 -10.55 -31.68 -2.57
C GLN A 126 -11.81 -32.25 -3.25
N GLN A 127 -12.73 -32.88 -2.51
CA GLN A 127 -13.96 -33.42 -3.08
C GLN A 127 -14.87 -32.30 -3.61
N THR A 128 -14.98 -31.18 -2.89
CA THR A 128 -15.66 -29.98 -3.40
C THR A 128 -14.98 -29.45 -4.66
N ILE A 129 -13.64 -29.37 -4.70
CA ILE A 129 -12.89 -28.94 -5.90
C ILE A 129 -13.18 -29.86 -7.10
N ASP A 130 -13.15 -31.17 -6.89
CA ASP A 130 -13.38 -32.18 -7.93
C ASP A 130 -14.82 -32.09 -8.48
N ASN A 131 -15.81 -31.83 -7.62
CA ASN A 131 -17.21 -31.62 -8.03
C ASN A 131 -17.35 -30.40 -8.97
N TRP A 132 -16.67 -29.29 -8.69
CA TRP A 132 -16.65 -28.13 -9.58
C TRP A 132 -15.97 -28.44 -10.93
N GLN A 133 -14.89 -29.23 -10.92
CA GLN A 133 -14.22 -29.67 -12.15
C GLN A 133 -15.13 -30.57 -13.01
N GLN A 134 -15.92 -31.45 -12.40
CA GLN A 134 -16.92 -32.25 -13.10
C GLN A 134 -18.04 -31.40 -13.73
N GLN A 135 -18.37 -30.24 -13.14
CA GLN A 135 -19.30 -29.24 -13.73
C GLN A 135 -18.66 -28.39 -14.85
N GLY A 136 -17.42 -28.69 -15.23
CA GLY A 136 -16.67 -28.05 -16.31
C GLY A 136 -15.86 -26.82 -15.89
N TYR A 137 -15.76 -26.51 -14.58
CA TYR A 137 -14.95 -25.39 -14.10
C TYR A 137 -13.47 -25.76 -14.00
N ARG A 138 -12.60 -24.91 -14.56
CA ARG A 138 -11.15 -25.06 -14.44
C ARG A 138 -10.61 -24.27 -13.25
N LEU A 139 -9.96 -24.98 -12.33
CA LEU A 139 -9.21 -24.38 -11.23
C LEU A 139 -8.04 -23.54 -11.77
N LEU A 140 -7.98 -22.26 -11.37
CA LEU A 140 -6.88 -21.34 -11.69
C LEU A 140 -5.81 -21.31 -10.59
N GLY A 141 -6.21 -21.45 -9.32
CA GLY A 141 -5.31 -21.44 -8.17
C GLY A 141 -6.03 -21.59 -6.84
N ILE A 142 -5.24 -21.78 -5.79
CA ILE A 142 -5.69 -21.86 -4.39
C ILE A 142 -5.20 -20.60 -3.67
N MET A 143 -6.13 -19.82 -3.15
CA MET A 143 -5.86 -18.66 -2.29
C MET A 143 -5.91 -19.05 -0.82
N GLY A 144 -5.14 -18.36 0.02
CA GLY A 144 -5.20 -18.56 1.46
C GLY A 144 -4.11 -17.80 2.19
N ALA A 145 -4.45 -17.26 3.36
CA ALA A 145 -3.51 -16.49 4.17
C ALA A 145 -2.64 -17.41 5.05
N SER A 146 -1.53 -16.89 5.58
CA SER A 146 -0.70 -17.62 6.56
C SER A 146 -1.33 -17.69 7.96
N TYR A 147 -2.59 -17.26 8.09
CA TYR A 147 -3.40 -17.18 9.30
C TYR A 147 -4.86 -17.46 8.90
N ALA A 148 -5.65 -18.02 9.80
CA ALA A 148 -7.06 -18.33 9.53
C ALA A 148 -7.84 -17.06 9.17
N SER A 149 -8.57 -17.11 8.05
CA SER A 149 -9.19 -15.95 7.42
C SER A 149 -10.44 -16.31 6.62
N ALA A 150 -11.28 -15.31 6.33
CA ALA A 150 -12.50 -15.52 5.56
C ALA A 150 -12.23 -16.11 4.17
N ILE A 151 -11.16 -15.67 3.49
CA ILE A 151 -10.81 -16.12 2.13
C ILE A 151 -10.44 -17.60 2.05
N ASP A 152 -10.04 -18.22 3.17
CA ASP A 152 -9.67 -19.64 3.21
C ASP A 152 -10.87 -20.56 2.95
N HIS A 153 -12.09 -20.05 3.15
CA HIS A 153 -13.35 -20.76 2.99
C HIS A 153 -14.20 -20.26 1.79
N LEU A 154 -13.63 -19.41 0.92
CA LEU A 154 -14.36 -18.87 -0.24
C LEU A 154 -14.07 -19.65 -1.53
N ILE A 155 -15.08 -19.75 -2.39
CA ILE A 155 -14.97 -20.20 -3.78
C ILE A 155 -15.37 -19.01 -4.65
N LEU A 156 -14.39 -18.44 -5.36
CA LEU A 156 -14.63 -17.38 -6.34
C LEU A 156 -14.81 -18.00 -7.72
N VAL A 157 -15.88 -17.63 -8.40
CA VAL A 157 -16.26 -18.07 -9.74
C VAL A 157 -16.21 -16.87 -10.69
N ASN A 158 -15.80 -17.02 -11.94
CA ASN A 158 -15.95 -15.90 -12.88
C ASN A 158 -17.44 -15.55 -13.09
N LEU A 159 -17.80 -14.28 -12.89
CA LEU A 159 -19.19 -13.82 -12.80
C LEU A 159 -20.01 -14.20 -14.05
N ASP A 160 -19.44 -14.06 -15.24
CA ASP A 160 -20.07 -14.41 -16.50
C ASP A 160 -20.43 -15.90 -16.60
N ALA A 161 -19.61 -16.81 -16.06
CA ALA A 161 -19.93 -18.23 -16.02
C ALA A 161 -21.00 -18.58 -14.96
N MET A 162 -21.03 -17.84 -13.85
CA MET A 162 -22.04 -18.02 -12.80
C MET A 162 -23.42 -17.55 -13.28
N GLU A 163 -23.48 -16.43 -14.00
CA GLU A 163 -24.72 -15.90 -14.60
C GLU A 163 -25.19 -16.78 -15.77
N GLN A 164 -24.29 -17.28 -16.63
CA GLN A 164 -24.62 -18.19 -17.76
C GLN A 164 -24.92 -19.64 -17.36
N GLY A 165 -24.49 -20.08 -16.18
CA GLY A 165 -24.31 -21.50 -15.86
C GLY A 165 -24.87 -21.94 -14.52
N LYS A 166 -25.97 -21.31 -14.06
CA LYS A 166 -26.52 -21.47 -12.71
C LYS A 166 -26.70 -22.95 -12.31
N PRO A 167 -26.07 -23.41 -11.21
CA PRO A 167 -26.49 -24.65 -10.57
C PRO A 167 -27.95 -24.51 -10.07
N ALA A 168 -28.63 -25.64 -9.88
CA ALA A 168 -30.09 -25.75 -9.77
C ALA A 168 -30.76 -25.14 -8.49
N ALA A 169 -30.16 -24.13 -7.86
CA ALA A 169 -30.63 -23.51 -6.62
C ALA A 169 -31.27 -22.12 -6.78
N TYR A 170 -31.15 -21.47 -7.94
CA TYR A 170 -31.61 -20.08 -8.18
C TYR A 170 -32.46 -19.95 -9.45
N TYR A 171 -33.46 -20.84 -9.58
CA TYR A 171 -34.58 -20.66 -10.48
C TYR A 171 -35.81 -20.28 -9.64
N ASN A 172 -36.66 -19.39 -10.15
CA ASN A 172 -37.97 -19.15 -9.53
C ASN A 172 -38.91 -20.35 -9.78
N GLU A 173 -40.14 -20.31 -9.23
CA GLU A 173 -41.13 -21.39 -9.44
C GLU A 173 -41.48 -21.61 -10.93
N ASP A 174 -41.25 -20.61 -11.78
CA ASP A 174 -41.47 -20.65 -13.23
C ASP A 174 -40.29 -21.22 -14.04
N GLY A 175 -39.14 -21.49 -13.41
CA GLY A 175 -37.94 -22.02 -14.08
C GLY A 175 -37.06 -20.98 -14.78
N GLU A 176 -37.25 -19.69 -14.51
CA GLU A 176 -36.44 -18.59 -15.04
C GLU A 176 -35.22 -18.28 -14.14
N PRO A 177 -34.07 -17.88 -14.71
CA PRO A 177 -32.82 -17.73 -13.98
C PRO A 177 -32.78 -16.43 -13.16
N VAL A 178 -33.12 -16.48 -11.87
CA VAL A 178 -33.12 -15.32 -10.95
C VAL A 178 -31.71 -14.76 -10.78
N ALA A 179 -31.44 -13.57 -11.29
CA ALA A 179 -30.18 -12.86 -11.06
C ALA A 179 -29.98 -12.64 -9.56
N SER A 180 -28.72 -12.57 -9.09
CA SER A 180 -28.48 -12.43 -7.65
C SER A 180 -29.16 -11.19 -7.12
N GLU A 181 -29.85 -11.32 -5.98
CA GLU A 181 -30.56 -10.20 -5.37
C GLU A 181 -29.58 -9.10 -4.92
N ILE A 182 -28.33 -9.44 -4.59
CA ILE A 182 -27.37 -8.53 -3.99
C ILE A 182 -26.02 -8.57 -4.72
N TYR A 183 -25.60 -7.41 -5.20
CA TYR A 183 -24.28 -7.14 -5.74
C TYR A 183 -23.47 -6.26 -4.78
N VAL A 184 -22.14 -6.41 -4.80
CA VAL A 184 -21.21 -5.54 -4.07
C VAL A 184 -20.14 -5.06 -5.01
N ILE A 185 -19.97 -3.74 -5.11
CA ILE A 185 -18.95 -3.12 -5.95
C ILE A 185 -17.87 -2.43 -5.09
N ASN A 186 -16.62 -2.88 -5.25
CA ASN A 186 -15.44 -2.15 -4.80
C ASN A 186 -15.08 -1.15 -5.90
N SER A 187 -15.07 0.15 -5.60
CA SER A 187 -14.41 1.15 -6.45
C SER A 187 -13.83 2.29 -5.61
N HIS A 188 -12.87 3.01 -6.18
CA HIS A 188 -12.23 4.14 -5.51
C HIS A 188 -13.08 5.41 -5.52
N ASP A 189 -13.98 5.53 -6.50
CA ASP A 189 -14.93 6.62 -6.67
C ASP A 189 -16.37 6.08 -6.57
N LYS A 190 -17.36 6.95 -6.36
CA LYS A 190 -18.78 6.55 -6.38
C LYS A 190 -19.22 6.27 -7.81
N LEU A 191 -19.26 4.99 -8.19
CA LEU A 191 -19.87 4.53 -9.45
C LEU A 191 -21.41 4.60 -9.44
N ILE A 192 -22.00 4.54 -8.25
CA ILE A 192 -23.44 4.74 -8.04
C ILE A 192 -23.68 6.21 -7.68
N VAL A 193 -24.44 6.91 -8.52
CA VAL A 193 -24.73 8.35 -8.37
C VAL A 193 -26.25 8.52 -8.28
N GLY A 194 -26.75 8.91 -7.09
CA GLY A 194 -28.18 9.15 -6.90
C GLY A 194 -29.05 7.91 -7.19
N ASP A 195 -28.59 6.74 -6.74
CA ASP A 195 -29.24 5.44 -6.95
C ASP A 195 -29.31 4.97 -8.43
N GLU A 196 -28.43 5.51 -9.27
CA GLU A 196 -28.23 5.08 -10.65
C GLU A 196 -26.82 4.49 -10.87
N LEU A 197 -26.76 3.39 -11.63
CA LEU A 197 -25.53 2.80 -12.17
C LEU A 197 -25.58 2.89 -13.70
N HIS A 198 -24.56 3.54 -14.29
CA HIS A 198 -24.54 3.93 -15.70
C HIS A 198 -23.68 2.95 -16.52
N PHE A 199 -24.21 2.55 -17.68
CA PHE A 199 -23.59 1.64 -18.64
C PHE A 199 -23.63 2.27 -20.04
N ASN A 200 -22.56 2.08 -20.82
CA ASN A 200 -22.46 2.41 -22.25
C ASN A 200 -23.01 3.80 -22.67
N HIS A 201 -22.85 4.84 -21.84
CA HIS A 201 -23.37 6.21 -22.01
C HIS A 201 -24.89 6.35 -22.21
N HIS A 202 -25.66 5.25 -22.24
CA HIS A 202 -27.03 5.19 -22.77
C HIS A 202 -27.97 4.29 -21.97
N THR A 203 -27.46 3.33 -21.20
CA THR A 203 -28.24 2.47 -20.33
C THR A 203 -28.02 2.85 -18.87
N VAL A 204 -29.11 3.20 -18.18
CA VAL A 204 -29.08 3.59 -16.77
C VAL A 204 -29.95 2.62 -16.00
N PHE A 205 -29.33 1.89 -15.07
CA PHE A 205 -30.04 0.98 -14.18
C PHE A 205 -30.24 1.64 -12.83
N ARG A 206 -31.46 1.56 -12.29
CA ARG A 206 -31.74 1.97 -10.92
C ARG A 206 -31.32 0.89 -9.95
N VAL A 207 -30.63 1.31 -8.89
CA VAL A 207 -30.04 0.43 -7.90
C VAL A 207 -30.41 0.88 -6.49
N ASN A 208 -31.04 0.01 -5.71
CA ASN A 208 -31.32 0.29 -4.31
C ASN A 208 -30.06 -0.03 -3.48
N THR A 209 -29.43 1.01 -2.94
CA THR A 209 -28.23 0.86 -2.13
C THR A 209 -28.55 0.26 -0.75
N ILE A 210 -27.91 -0.85 -0.41
CA ILE A 210 -28.03 -1.50 0.89
C ILE A 210 -26.93 -0.96 1.80
N ALA A 211 -27.32 -0.40 2.94
CA ALA A 211 -26.41 -0.08 4.02
C ALA A 211 -25.88 -1.38 4.67
N ARG A 212 -24.82 -1.96 4.12
CA ARG A 212 -24.14 -3.12 4.72
C ARG A 212 -23.46 -2.68 6.01
N GLU A 213 -23.69 -3.41 7.11
CA GLU A 213 -22.91 -3.17 8.33
C GLU A 213 -21.43 -3.43 8.07
N ASP A 214 -20.55 -2.60 8.66
CA ASP A 214 -19.09 -2.77 8.59
C ASP A 214 -18.67 -4.11 9.22
N VAL A 215 -18.48 -5.13 8.38
CA VAL A 215 -18.00 -6.44 8.81
C VAL A 215 -16.48 -6.41 9.01
N GLY A 216 -15.99 -7.15 10.02
CA GLY A 216 -14.57 -7.31 10.33
C GLY A 216 -14.08 -6.53 11.56
N VAL A 217 -12.81 -6.73 11.90
CA VAL A 217 -12.15 -6.22 13.13
C VAL A 217 -12.19 -4.68 13.25
N PHE A 218 -12.46 -3.98 12.14
CA PHE A 218 -12.47 -2.53 12.02
C PHE A 218 -13.61 -1.82 12.75
N ARG A 219 -14.75 -2.50 12.98
CA ARG A 219 -15.92 -1.95 13.68
C ARG A 219 -15.61 -1.44 15.09
N PHE A 220 -14.57 -1.97 15.73
CA PHE A 220 -14.23 -1.65 17.13
C PHE A 220 -13.22 -0.51 17.32
N LEU A 221 -12.58 0.00 16.26
CA LEU A 221 -11.38 0.85 16.43
C LEU A 221 -11.14 1.95 15.39
N GLU A 222 -12.04 2.17 14.42
CA GLU A 222 -11.83 3.14 13.31
C GLU A 222 -10.40 3.02 12.71
N PHE A 223 -9.93 1.78 12.52
CA PHE A 223 -8.51 1.45 12.35
C PHE A 223 -7.83 2.20 11.18
N SER A 224 -8.57 2.69 10.18
CA SER A 224 -8.04 3.54 9.11
C SER A 224 -7.54 4.89 9.64
N LEU A 225 -8.27 5.54 10.54
CA LEU A 225 -7.81 6.75 11.25
C LEU A 225 -6.62 6.42 12.15
N PHE A 226 -6.65 5.28 12.85
CA PHE A 226 -5.53 4.83 13.68
C PHE A 226 -4.25 4.59 12.87
N GLN A 227 -4.35 3.97 11.69
CA GLN A 227 -3.24 3.76 10.74
C GLN A 227 -2.69 5.09 10.22
N ILE A 228 -3.55 6.06 9.89
CA ILE A 228 -3.15 7.42 9.53
C ILE A 228 -2.42 8.10 10.70
N ILE A 229 -2.94 8.01 11.92
CA ILE A 229 -2.35 8.60 13.13
C ILE A 229 -0.97 7.99 13.41
N ILE A 230 -0.83 6.65 13.42
CA ILE A 230 0.47 5.98 13.58
C ILE A 230 1.45 6.42 12.51
N SER A 231 1.02 6.48 11.24
CA SER A 231 1.87 6.91 10.13
C SER A 231 2.34 8.35 10.32
N VAL A 232 1.45 9.30 10.61
CA VAL A 232 1.79 10.71 10.83
C VAL A 232 2.72 10.88 12.03
N LEU A 233 2.43 10.25 13.17
CA LEU A 233 3.29 10.30 14.35
C LEU A 233 4.70 9.73 14.08
N SER A 234 4.79 8.63 13.33
CA SER A 234 6.06 8.01 12.95
C SER A 234 6.89 8.94 12.05
N HIS A 235 6.27 9.57 11.04
CA HIS A 235 6.94 10.52 10.17
C HIS A 235 7.42 11.78 10.92
N VAL A 236 6.60 12.32 11.83
CA VAL A 236 6.97 13.46 12.69
C VAL A 236 8.15 13.12 13.61
N LEU A 237 8.15 11.90 14.19
CA LEU A 237 9.24 11.42 15.03
C LEU A 237 10.56 11.30 14.24
N ILE A 238 10.53 10.64 13.07
CA ILE A 238 11.70 10.47 12.19
C ILE A 238 12.25 11.83 11.74
N PHE A 239 11.39 12.76 11.32
CA PHE A 239 11.78 14.11 10.94
C PHE A 239 12.46 14.84 12.10
N SER A 240 11.84 14.83 13.29
CA SER A 240 12.34 15.51 14.48
C SER A 240 13.69 14.96 14.95
N LEU A 241 13.84 13.63 15.01
CA LEU A 241 15.10 12.98 15.37
C LEU A 241 16.20 13.27 14.34
N THR A 242 15.88 13.16 13.04
CA THR A 242 16.83 13.45 11.96
C THR A 242 17.34 14.90 12.03
N LEU A 243 16.44 15.85 12.29
CA LEU A 243 16.77 17.27 12.48
C LEU A 243 17.68 17.47 13.69
N LEU A 244 17.31 16.92 14.85
CA LEU A 244 18.07 17.07 16.11
C LEU A 244 19.47 16.46 16.03
N PHE A 245 19.62 15.23 15.53
CA PHE A 245 20.92 14.57 15.43
C PHE A 245 21.83 15.24 14.40
N SER A 246 21.28 15.64 13.24
CA SER A 246 22.04 16.39 12.24
C SER A 246 22.49 17.75 12.78
N PHE A 247 21.62 18.43 13.53
CA PHE A 247 21.92 19.74 14.09
C PHE A 247 22.99 19.66 15.17
N TYR A 248 22.86 18.68 16.08
CA TYR A 248 23.87 18.40 17.10
C TYR A 248 25.23 18.04 16.49
N TRP A 249 25.27 17.23 15.44
CA TRP A 249 26.52 16.88 14.77
C TRP A 249 27.17 18.09 14.09
N LEU A 250 26.40 18.95 13.43
CA LEU A 250 26.90 20.20 12.84
C LEU A 250 27.42 21.18 13.90
N GLU A 251 26.71 21.32 15.03
CA GLU A 251 27.15 22.15 16.15
C GLU A 251 28.48 21.64 16.75
N LYS A 252 28.72 20.32 16.77
CA LYS A 252 30.01 19.75 17.16
C LYS A 252 31.16 20.13 16.22
N GLN A 253 30.90 20.31 14.92
CA GLN A 253 31.91 20.76 13.95
C GLN A 253 32.11 22.30 13.94
N ARG A 254 31.29 23.06 14.67
CA ARG A 254 31.31 24.54 14.68
C ARG A 254 32.67 25.11 15.08
N THR A 255 33.36 24.50 16.03
CA THR A 255 34.69 24.95 16.47
C THR A 255 35.72 24.83 15.35
N GLU A 256 35.68 23.74 14.56
CA GLU A 256 36.56 23.59 13.38
C GLU A 256 36.23 24.66 12.32
N CYS A 257 34.94 24.94 12.05
CA CYS A 257 34.54 26.03 11.16
C CYS A 257 35.10 27.40 11.59
N ILE A 258 35.05 27.72 12.88
CA ILE A 258 35.53 29.01 13.42
C ILE A 258 37.06 29.10 13.35
N ILE A 259 37.79 28.02 13.64
CA ILE A 259 39.26 27.97 13.49
C ILE A 259 39.66 28.17 12.03
N LEU A 260 39.04 27.43 11.10
CA LEU A 260 39.31 27.57 9.66
C LEU A 260 39.01 28.99 9.14
N TRP A 261 37.96 29.63 9.67
CA TRP A 261 37.64 31.02 9.35
C TRP A 261 38.69 32.01 9.85
N HIS A 262 39.20 31.84 11.08
CA HIS A 262 40.33 32.64 11.59
C HIS A 262 41.62 32.46 10.78
N LEU A 263 41.78 31.34 10.07
CA LEU A 263 42.87 31.10 9.10
C LEU A 263 42.57 31.68 7.69
N GLY A 264 41.56 32.54 7.55
CA GLY A 264 41.20 33.21 6.31
C GLY A 264 40.32 32.39 5.35
N ILE A 265 39.87 31.19 5.73
CA ILE A 265 39.05 30.34 4.85
C ILE A 265 37.58 30.77 4.91
N GLN A 266 37.00 31.05 3.73
CA GLN A 266 35.57 31.36 3.59
C GLN A 266 34.68 30.26 4.17
N LEU A 267 33.84 30.61 5.15
CA LEU A 267 32.94 29.72 5.91
C LEU A 267 32.06 28.80 5.04
N ARG A 268 31.69 29.25 3.83
CA ARG A 268 30.90 28.45 2.86
C ARG A 268 31.61 27.14 2.51
N LYS A 269 32.94 27.11 2.42
CA LYS A 269 33.73 25.94 2.00
C LYS A 269 33.67 24.79 3.04
N PRO A 270 34.07 24.95 4.31
CA PRO A 270 33.94 23.88 5.30
C PRO A 270 32.47 23.50 5.53
N TYR A 271 31.56 24.47 5.58
CA TYR A 271 30.15 24.18 5.84
C TYR A 271 29.50 23.34 4.73
N SER A 272 29.77 23.66 3.46
CA SER A 272 29.33 22.86 2.30
C SER A 272 29.89 21.44 2.33
N ARG A 273 31.14 21.26 2.80
CA ARG A 273 31.75 19.93 2.95
C ARG A 273 31.02 19.07 3.99
N TYR A 274 30.65 19.64 5.15
CA TYR A 274 29.88 18.91 6.15
C TYR A 274 28.45 18.60 5.67
N ALA A 275 27.81 19.53 4.96
CA ALA A 275 26.51 19.31 4.32
C ALA A 275 26.56 18.14 3.32
N LEU A 276 27.52 18.15 2.37
CA LEU A 276 27.74 17.05 1.43
C LEU A 276 28.05 15.72 2.14
N THR A 277 28.72 15.75 3.29
CA THR A 277 28.98 14.55 4.10
C THR A 277 27.68 13.99 4.70
N LEU A 278 26.79 14.84 5.23
CA LEU A 278 25.49 14.39 5.74
C LEU A 278 24.60 13.82 4.65
N PHE A 279 24.47 14.51 3.51
CA PHE A 279 23.71 14.03 2.37
C PHE A 279 24.27 12.70 1.84
N GLY A 280 25.58 12.60 1.62
CA GLY A 280 26.21 11.37 1.17
C GLY A 280 26.02 10.20 2.13
N LEU A 281 26.11 10.42 3.45
CA LEU A 281 25.84 9.38 4.45
C LEU A 281 24.37 8.95 4.44
N LEU A 282 23.42 9.90 4.35
CA LEU A 282 22.00 9.55 4.24
C LEU A 282 21.75 8.74 2.97
N SER A 283 22.18 9.20 1.80
CA SER A 283 21.95 8.51 0.53
C SER A 283 22.58 7.12 0.49
N ILE A 284 23.77 6.92 1.08
CA ILE A 284 24.39 5.59 1.18
C ILE A 284 23.62 4.68 2.13
N SER A 285 23.33 5.13 3.36
CA SER A 285 22.60 4.32 4.34
C SER A 285 21.19 3.96 3.86
N TYR A 286 20.47 4.94 3.30
CA TYR A 286 19.11 4.76 2.79
C TYR A 286 19.09 3.89 1.52
N GLY A 287 20.03 4.12 0.58
CA GLY A 287 20.14 3.37 -0.66
C GLY A 287 20.48 1.89 -0.44
N LEU A 288 21.40 1.59 0.50
CA LEU A 288 21.74 0.19 0.84
C LEU A 288 20.53 -0.57 1.40
N ILE A 289 19.75 0.07 2.28
CA ILE A 289 18.56 -0.55 2.86
C ILE A 289 17.43 -0.65 1.82
N GLY A 290 17.20 0.38 1.00
CA GLY A 290 16.21 0.35 -0.07
C GLY A 290 16.50 -0.72 -1.13
N ILE A 291 17.76 -0.95 -1.49
CA ILE A 291 18.14 -2.06 -2.39
C ILE A 291 17.87 -3.41 -1.73
N LEU A 292 18.22 -3.57 -0.44
CA LEU A 292 17.99 -4.80 0.31
C LEU A 292 16.50 -5.14 0.41
N THR A 293 15.65 -4.15 0.69
CA THR A 293 14.20 -4.35 0.84
C THR A 293 13.50 -4.58 -0.50
N LEU A 294 13.86 -3.82 -1.54
CA LEU A 294 13.35 -4.05 -2.89
C LEU A 294 13.71 -5.46 -3.39
N SER A 295 14.95 -5.90 -3.16
CA SER A 295 15.39 -7.25 -3.52
C SER A 295 14.62 -8.33 -2.76
N TRP A 296 14.41 -8.14 -1.45
CA TRP A 296 13.57 -9.03 -0.65
C TRP A 296 12.13 -9.12 -1.20
N MET A 297 11.51 -7.98 -1.51
CA MET A 297 10.15 -7.95 -2.04
C MET A 297 10.05 -8.61 -3.41
N LEU A 298 10.97 -8.35 -4.33
CA LEU A 298 10.97 -8.97 -5.66
C LEU A 298 11.09 -10.51 -5.60
N ILE A 299 11.77 -11.04 -4.58
CA ILE A 299 11.93 -12.49 -4.36
C ILE A 299 10.68 -13.10 -3.71
N PHE A 300 10.14 -12.47 -2.66
CA PHE A 300 9.11 -13.07 -1.80
C PHE A 300 7.69 -12.55 -2.01
N ASN A 301 7.49 -11.48 -2.78
CA ASN A 301 6.19 -10.86 -3.01
C ASN A 301 6.02 -10.49 -4.49
N HIS A 302 5.16 -11.24 -5.19
CA HIS A 302 4.90 -11.03 -6.62
C HIS A 302 3.81 -9.98 -6.90
N ASN A 303 3.22 -9.34 -5.89
CA ASN A 303 2.22 -8.28 -6.09
C ASN A 303 2.90 -6.93 -6.40
N LEU A 304 2.72 -6.45 -7.63
CA LEU A 304 3.25 -5.18 -8.13
C LEU A 304 2.74 -3.96 -7.34
N GLN A 305 1.46 -3.94 -6.95
CA GLN A 305 0.87 -2.85 -6.15
C GLN A 305 1.63 -2.69 -4.83
N THR A 306 1.95 -3.81 -4.18
CA THR A 306 2.67 -3.83 -2.90
C THR A 306 4.11 -3.33 -3.04
N ILE A 307 4.78 -3.63 -4.16
CA ILE A 307 6.12 -3.12 -4.48
C ILE A 307 6.07 -1.61 -4.73
N ILE A 308 5.07 -1.12 -5.49
CA ILE A 308 4.87 0.31 -5.75
C ILE A 308 4.61 1.06 -4.45
N PHE A 309 3.71 0.56 -3.60
CA PHE A 309 3.38 1.16 -2.31
C PHE A 309 4.59 1.21 -1.37
N HIS A 310 5.39 0.13 -1.27
CA HIS A 310 6.64 0.14 -0.51
C HIS A 310 7.62 1.19 -1.03
N THR A 311 7.81 1.24 -2.35
CA THR A 311 8.71 2.18 -3.00
C THR A 311 8.29 3.62 -2.72
N ASN A 312 7.00 3.93 -2.79
CA ASN A 312 6.46 5.26 -2.45
C ASN A 312 6.71 5.63 -0.99
N ASN A 313 6.45 4.72 -0.04
CA ASN A 313 6.71 4.98 1.38
C ASN A 313 8.20 5.21 1.67
N MET A 314 9.09 4.46 1.02
CA MET A 314 10.54 4.67 1.12
C MET A 314 10.96 6.02 0.50
N LEU A 315 10.39 6.42 -0.64
CA LEU A 315 10.65 7.74 -1.23
C LEU A 315 10.19 8.88 -0.32
N ILE A 316 9.00 8.78 0.29
CA ILE A 316 8.48 9.75 1.26
C ILE A 316 9.43 9.87 2.47
N GLY A 317 9.85 8.73 3.05
CA GLY A 317 10.80 8.71 4.16
C GLY A 317 12.14 9.36 3.83
N TYR A 318 12.70 9.07 2.65
CA TYR A 318 13.94 9.68 2.17
C TYR A 318 13.82 11.21 2.00
N LEU A 319 12.73 11.68 1.37
CA LEU A 319 12.46 13.10 1.19
C LEU A 319 12.30 13.83 2.54
N LEU A 320 11.60 13.24 3.50
CA LEU A 320 11.46 13.79 4.85
C LEU A 320 12.81 13.92 5.58
N MET A 321 13.69 12.92 5.47
CA MET A 321 15.03 12.99 6.03
C MET A 321 15.90 14.05 5.32
N LEU A 322 15.81 14.18 3.99
CA LEU A 322 16.49 15.25 3.24
C LEU A 322 16.03 16.65 3.67
N LEU A 323 14.72 16.84 3.87
CA LEU A 323 14.16 18.09 4.37
C LEU A 323 14.64 18.40 5.80
N ALA A 324 14.65 17.41 6.69
CA ALA A 324 15.16 17.55 8.06
C ALA A 324 16.65 17.92 8.11
N ILE A 325 17.49 17.28 7.28
CA ILE A 325 18.91 17.63 7.11
C ILE A 325 19.06 19.06 6.55
N SER A 326 18.27 19.42 5.54
CA SER A 326 18.32 20.76 4.92
C SER A 326 17.92 21.88 5.89
N ALA A 327 16.90 21.65 6.72
CA ALA A 327 16.49 22.54 7.80
C ALA A 327 17.60 22.68 8.86
N SER A 328 18.19 21.56 9.27
CA SER A 328 19.32 21.51 10.20
C SER A 328 20.55 22.30 9.72
N ILE A 329 20.92 22.13 8.44
CA ILE A 329 22.01 22.87 7.76
C ILE A 329 21.68 24.37 7.69
N SER A 330 20.43 24.72 7.39
CA SER A 330 19.99 26.12 7.36
C SER A 330 20.14 26.78 8.74
N LEU A 331 19.63 26.14 9.79
CA LEU A 331 19.71 26.60 11.19
C LEU A 331 21.14 26.73 11.69
N GLY A 332 22.00 25.73 11.42
CA GLY A 332 23.41 25.77 11.80
C GLY A 332 24.17 26.90 11.11
N SER A 333 23.97 27.09 9.80
CA SER A 333 24.63 28.16 9.04
C SER A 333 24.27 29.55 9.56
N TRP A 334 23.01 29.76 9.94
CA TRP A 334 22.51 31.01 10.50
C TRP A 334 23.15 31.32 11.87
N ARG A 335 23.24 30.32 12.76
CA ARG A 335 23.91 30.48 14.06
C ARG A 335 25.40 30.82 13.94
N VAL A 336 26.11 30.18 13.00
CA VAL A 336 27.53 30.48 12.76
C VAL A 336 27.70 31.93 12.30
N LYS A 337 26.94 32.38 11.28
CA LYS A 337 26.95 33.78 10.83
C LYS A 337 26.66 34.75 11.98
N LYS A 338 25.58 34.53 12.73
CA LYS A 338 25.19 35.38 13.88
C LYS A 338 26.27 35.49 14.95
N THR A 339 27.04 34.43 15.17
CA THR A 339 28.16 34.42 16.13
C THR A 339 29.30 35.33 15.69
N ILE A 340 29.61 35.34 14.39
CA ILE A 340 30.73 36.07 13.81
C ILE A 340 30.42 37.57 13.77
N TYR A 341 29.25 37.94 13.24
CA TYR A 341 28.80 39.35 13.26
C TYR A 341 28.77 39.94 14.68
N ARG A 342 28.35 39.17 15.70
CA ARG A 342 28.36 39.63 17.10
C ARG A 342 29.78 39.82 17.67
N ARG A 343 30.82 39.19 17.11
CA ARG A 343 32.22 39.38 17.54
C ARG A 343 32.91 40.53 16.80
N GLU A 344 32.52 40.78 15.55
CA GLU A 344 33.08 41.88 14.75
C GLU A 344 32.43 43.22 15.08
N GLY A 345 31.11 43.26 15.27
CA GLY A 345 30.37 44.46 15.69
C GLY A 345 30.56 44.88 17.15
N VAL A 346 31.54 44.32 17.85
CA VAL A 346 32.01 44.74 19.20
C VAL A 346 33.44 45.30 19.12
N LYS A 347 33.99 45.45 17.91
CA LYS A 347 35.32 46.03 17.63
C LYS A 347 35.25 47.35 16.85
N GLN A 348 34.10 48.01 16.88
CA GLN A 348 33.88 49.41 16.50
C GLN A 348 33.38 50.15 17.75
#